data_AF-A0A5N0VKK5-F1
#
_entry.id   AF-A0A5N0VKK5-F1
#
_cell.length_a   1.000
_cell.length_b   1.000
_cell.length_c   1.000
_cell.angle_alpha   90.00
_cell.angle_beta   90.00
_cell.angle_gamma   90.00
#
_symmetry.space_group_name_H-M   'P 1'
#
loop_
_entity.id
_entity.type
_entity.pdbx_description
1 polymer ?
#
loop_
_entity_poly.entity_id
_entity_poly.type
_entity_poly.pdbx_seq_one_letter_code
_entity_poly.pdbx_strand_id
1 'polypeptide(L)'
;MGEGRPGEPAELTEGLRIALATGQIRFPLRETLRPLLASLVRGGYELNGPAPLYDESRLVATRSWPAADDGRVAYYRRAVRSGLRPVAVVLCGPAGERVLDGHHKIVAYQAERLAPMVIRIVELSRGSGRTARPAGGRHHPTATR
;
A
#
# COMPACT_ATOMS: atom_id res chain seq x y z
N MET A 1 14.98 -11.71 23.74
CA MET A 1 14.86 -10.76 22.61
C MET A 1 14.36 -11.57 21.43
N GLY A 2 13.07 -11.47 21.11
CA GLY A 2 12.43 -12.31 20.10
C GLY A 2 12.73 -11.81 18.69
N GLU A 3 13.38 -12.65 17.89
CA GLU A 3 13.53 -12.44 16.45
C GLU A 3 12.16 -12.62 15.79
N GLY A 4 11.59 -11.53 15.26
CA GLY A 4 10.34 -11.58 14.51
C GLY A 4 10.48 -12.49 13.29
N ARG A 5 9.58 -13.46 13.17
CA ARG A 5 9.58 -14.40 12.05
C ARG A 5 9.27 -13.67 10.73
N PRO A 6 9.92 -14.04 9.61
CA PRO A 6 9.53 -13.52 8.30
C PRO A 6 8.10 -13.97 7.98
N GLY A 7 7.18 -13.00 7.88
CA GLY A 7 5.77 -13.25 7.61
C GLY A 7 4.81 -12.73 8.68
N GLU A 8 5.30 -12.27 9.84
CA GLU A 8 4.43 -11.58 10.78
C GLU A 8 4.16 -10.14 10.33
N PRO A 9 2.89 -9.70 10.35
CA PRO A 9 2.54 -8.34 9.98
C PRO A 9 3.24 -7.41 10.96
N ALA A 10 4.11 -6.56 10.41
CA ALA A 10 4.71 -5.42 11.06
C ALA A 10 3.82 -4.85 12.16
N GLU A 11 4.23 -4.99 13.41
CA GLU A 11 3.42 -4.47 14.50
C GLU A 11 3.47 -2.94 14.45
N LEU A 12 2.41 -2.33 13.93
CA LEU A 12 2.30 -0.89 13.85
C LEU A 12 2.37 -0.31 15.27
N THR A 13 3.23 0.69 15.47
CA THR A 13 3.29 1.41 16.75
C THR A 13 1.91 1.95 17.10
N GLU A 14 1.59 2.01 18.39
CA GLU A 14 0.29 2.51 18.85
C GLU A 14 -0.01 3.93 18.32
N GLY A 15 0.99 4.81 18.34
CA GLY A 15 0.87 6.16 17.79
C GLY A 15 0.53 6.17 16.29
N LEU A 16 1.15 5.30 15.50
CA LEU A 16 0.83 5.18 14.07
C LEU A 16 -0.58 4.61 13.85
N ARG A 17 -0.99 3.63 14.66
CA ARG A 17 -2.37 3.09 14.62
C ARG A 17 -3.41 4.16 14.91
N ILE A 18 -3.19 5.00 15.92
CA ILE A 18 -4.08 6.12 16.26
C ILE A 18 -4.15 7.11 15.10
N ALA A 19 -3.01 7.54 14.56
CA ALA A 19 -2.96 8.48 13.45
C ALA A 19 -3.71 7.95 12.21
N LEU A 20 -3.53 6.67 11.87
CA LEU A 20 -4.26 6.01 10.79
C LEU A 20 -5.76 5.82 11.12
N ALA A 21 -6.13 5.60 12.38
CA ALA A 21 -7.52 5.43 12.78
C ALA A 21 -8.31 6.74 12.73
N THR A 22 -7.68 7.87 13.01
CA THR A 22 -8.34 9.19 13.00
C THR A 22 -8.16 9.95 11.67
N GLY A 23 -7.15 9.59 10.89
CA GLY A 23 -6.73 10.34 9.70
C GLY A 23 -5.76 11.48 9.99
N GLN A 24 -5.27 11.60 11.23
CA GLN A 24 -4.35 12.65 11.66
C GLN A 24 -2.90 12.30 11.32
N ILE A 25 -2.62 12.17 10.03
CA ILE A 25 -1.28 11.83 9.52
C ILE A 25 -0.39 13.07 9.50
N ARG A 26 0.78 12.97 10.11
CA ARG A 26 1.79 14.04 10.10
C ARG A 26 2.67 13.92 8.85
N PHE A 27 3.09 15.07 8.33
CA PHE A 27 4.07 15.15 7.24
C PHE A 27 5.46 15.45 7.82
N PRO A 28 6.54 14.94 7.19
CA PRO A 28 6.55 14.15 5.95
C PRO A 28 6.11 12.69 6.16
N LEU A 29 5.36 12.12 5.19
CA LEU A 29 4.81 10.75 5.30
C LEU A 29 5.87 9.68 5.56
N ARG A 30 7.07 9.87 4.99
CA ARG A 30 8.18 8.93 5.14
C ARG A 30 8.62 8.75 6.59
N GLU A 31 8.56 9.82 7.38
CA GLU A 31 8.88 9.76 8.81
C GLU A 31 7.77 9.10 9.60
N THR A 32 6.52 9.49 9.35
CA THR A 32 5.34 8.92 10.01
C THR A 32 5.21 7.41 9.75
N LEU A 33 5.48 6.97 8.52
CA LEU A 33 5.41 5.56 8.13
C LEU A 33 6.72 4.80 8.30
N ARG A 34 7.76 5.41 8.88
CA ARG A 34 9.07 4.76 9.06
C ARG A 34 8.98 3.39 9.74
N PRO A 35 8.18 3.17 10.82
CA PRO A 35 8.06 1.85 11.43
C PRO A 35 7.48 0.80 10.48
N LEU A 36 6.49 1.18 9.66
CA LEU A 36 5.91 0.30 8.66
C LEU A 36 6.91 0.02 7.53
N LEU A 37 7.60 1.04 7.01
CA LEU A 37 8.60 0.85 5.95
C LEU A 37 9.76 -0.07 6.39
N ALA A 38 10.18 0.03 7.67
CA ALA A 38 11.24 -0.81 8.21
C ALA A 38 10.90 -2.31 8.26
N SER A 39 9.61 -2.64 8.23
CA SER A 39 9.12 -4.03 8.21
C SER A 39 8.99 -4.64 6.82
N LEU A 40 8.97 -3.79 5.78
CA LEU A 40 8.88 -4.24 4.42
C LEU A 40 10.25 -4.79 3.98
N VAL A 41 10.24 -5.66 2.96
CA VAL A 41 11.47 -6.15 2.34
C VAL A 41 12.34 -4.96 1.91
N ARG A 42 13.67 -5.05 2.04
CA ARG A 42 14.56 -3.94 1.67
C ARG A 42 14.40 -3.56 0.19
N GLY A 43 13.80 -2.40 -0.05
CA GLY A 43 13.52 -1.87 -1.38
C GLY A 43 13.36 -0.35 -1.37
N GLY A 44 13.30 0.22 -2.58
CA GLY A 44 12.90 1.61 -2.76
C GLY A 44 11.38 1.72 -2.68
N TYR A 45 10.89 2.67 -1.90
CA TYR A 45 9.45 2.92 -1.75
C TYR A 45 9.13 4.39 -1.94
N GLU A 46 8.11 4.64 -2.75
CA GLU A 46 7.45 5.93 -2.91
C GLU A 46 6.14 5.94 -2.12
N LEU A 47 5.81 7.07 -1.51
CA LEU A 47 4.61 7.24 -0.68
C LEU A 47 3.70 8.28 -1.31
N ASN A 48 2.43 7.91 -1.52
CA ASN A 48 1.42 8.77 -2.10
C ASN A 48 0.18 8.85 -1.19
N GLY A 49 -0.44 10.03 -1.09
CA GLY A 49 -1.65 10.28 -0.28
C GLY A 49 -1.37 11.00 1.06
N PRO A 50 -2.27 10.92 2.05
CA PRO A 50 -3.59 10.29 2.00
C PRO A 50 -4.46 10.88 0.88
N ALA A 51 -5.12 10.03 0.10
CA ALA A 51 -6.03 10.45 -0.96
C ALA A 51 -7.22 9.47 -1.09
N PRO A 52 -8.37 9.90 -1.63
CA PRO A 52 -9.47 8.99 -1.94
C PRO A 52 -9.06 7.93 -2.96
N LEU A 53 -9.46 6.68 -2.72
CA LEU A 53 -9.35 5.57 -3.67
C LEU A 53 -10.71 5.36 -4.34
N TYR A 54 -10.81 5.68 -5.63
CA TYR A 54 -12.07 5.57 -6.37
C TYR A 54 -12.27 4.21 -7.05
N ASP A 55 -11.19 3.48 -7.32
CA ASP A 55 -11.24 2.13 -7.89
C ASP A 55 -10.66 1.13 -6.88
N GLU A 56 -11.54 0.36 -6.26
CA GLU A 56 -11.21 -0.66 -5.27
C GLU A 56 -11.10 -2.06 -5.88
N SER A 57 -11.37 -2.22 -7.19
CA SER A 57 -11.46 -3.53 -7.86
C SER A 57 -10.15 -4.33 -7.85
N ARG A 58 -9.03 -3.64 -7.66
CA ARG A 58 -7.67 -4.22 -7.62
C ARG A 58 -7.18 -4.52 -6.21
N LEU A 59 -7.98 -4.21 -5.18
CA LEU A 59 -7.58 -4.43 -3.80
C LEU A 59 -7.62 -5.91 -3.44
N VAL A 60 -6.45 -6.40 -3.04
CA VAL A 60 -6.25 -7.75 -2.50
C VAL A 60 -6.08 -7.64 -1.00
N ALA A 61 -6.95 -8.34 -0.27
CA ALA A 61 -6.90 -8.37 1.17
C ALA A 61 -5.72 -9.24 1.64
N THR A 62 -4.83 -8.72 2.50
CA THR A 62 -3.80 -9.55 3.15
C THR A 62 -4.35 -10.44 4.27
N ARG A 63 -5.59 -10.19 4.69
CA ARG A 63 -6.38 -10.94 5.67
C ARG A 63 -7.81 -10.99 5.16
N SER A 64 -8.65 -11.89 5.65
CA SER A 64 -10.07 -11.93 5.29
C SER A 64 -10.73 -10.56 5.51
N TRP A 65 -11.56 -10.13 4.56
CA TRP A 65 -12.39 -8.94 4.73
C TRP A 65 -13.33 -9.12 5.92
N PRO A 66 -13.48 -8.12 6.81
CA PRO A 66 -14.44 -8.20 7.89
C PRO A 66 -15.88 -8.12 7.35
N ALA A 67 -16.82 -8.68 8.11
CA ALA A 67 -18.23 -8.54 7.84
C ALA A 67 -18.68 -7.08 8.04
N ALA A 68 -19.72 -6.64 7.32
CA ALA A 68 -20.19 -5.26 7.37
C ALA A 68 -20.84 -4.87 8.71
N ASP A 69 -21.29 -5.86 9.49
CA ASP A 69 -21.87 -5.74 10.83
C ASP A 69 -20.85 -5.95 11.95
N ASP A 70 -19.57 -6.18 11.63
CA ASP A 70 -18.48 -6.27 12.60
C ASP A 70 -18.40 -4.99 13.45
N GLY A 71 -18.22 -5.14 14.76
CA GLY A 71 -18.22 -4.01 15.70
C GLY A 71 -17.16 -2.95 15.41
N ARG A 72 -16.00 -3.34 14.85
CA ARG A 72 -14.94 -2.41 14.44
C ARG A 72 -15.27 -1.73 13.11
N VAL A 73 -16.00 -2.39 12.20
CA VAL A 73 -16.60 -1.72 11.04
C VAL A 73 -17.62 -0.68 11.49
N ALA A 74 -18.53 -1.02 12.40
CA ALA A 74 -19.52 -0.09 12.94
C ALA A 74 -18.87 1.15 13.60
N TYR A 75 -17.78 0.95 14.35
CA TYR A 75 -16.97 2.05 14.89
C TYR A 75 -16.46 2.98 13.79
N TYR A 76 -15.84 2.45 12.74
CA TYR A 76 -15.30 3.29 11.66
C TYR A 76 -16.39 3.95 10.81
N ARG A 77 -17.55 3.31 10.63
CA ARG A 77 -18.71 3.94 9.99
C ARG A 77 -19.14 5.20 10.75
N ARG A 78 -19.23 5.11 12.09
CA ARG A 78 -19.53 6.27 12.94
C ARG A 78 -18.46 7.36 12.81
N ALA A 79 -17.18 6.99 12.83
CA ALA A 79 -16.07 7.93 12.67
C ALA A 79 -16.12 8.68 11.32
N VAL A 80 -16.37 7.96 10.22
CA VAL A 80 -16.49 8.55 8.87
C VAL A 80 -17.67 9.53 8.81
N ARG A 81 -18.84 9.14 9.36
CA ARG A 81 -20.02 10.00 9.45
C ARG A 81 -19.78 11.25 10.28
N SER A 82 -18.97 11.16 11.34
CA SER A 82 -18.61 12.32 12.18
C SER A 82 -17.52 13.21 11.56
N GLY A 83 -17.11 12.96 10.32
CA GLY A 83 -16.14 13.79 9.60
C GLY A 83 -14.69 13.34 9.75
N LEU A 84 -14.39 12.31 10.56
CA LEU A 84 -13.04 11.74 10.58
C LEU A 84 -12.73 11.07 9.24
N ARG A 85 -11.44 10.94 8.94
CA ARG A 85 -10.97 10.33 7.70
C ARG A 85 -9.97 9.21 7.98
N PRO A 86 -10.40 8.08 8.58
CA PRO A 86 -9.52 6.95 8.82
C PRO A 86 -8.78 6.54 7.53
N VAL A 87 -7.48 6.32 7.63
CA VAL A 87 -6.61 6.03 6.49
C VAL A 87 -6.25 4.55 6.48
N ALA A 88 -6.49 3.89 5.35
CA ALA A 88 -5.97 2.55 5.06
C ALA A 88 -4.59 2.65 4.38
N VAL A 89 -3.80 1.58 4.47
CA VAL A 89 -2.47 1.53 3.84
C VAL A 89 -2.43 0.41 2.82
N VAL A 90 -2.05 0.76 1.59
CA VAL A 90 -2.05 -0.14 0.44
C VAL A 90 -0.63 -0.24 -0.13
N LEU A 91 -0.12 -1.46 -0.26
CA LEU A 91 1.13 -1.76 -0.96
C LEU A 91 0.85 -2.05 -2.43
N CYS A 92 1.36 -1.19 -3.31
CA CYS A 92 1.21 -1.29 -4.76
C CYS A 92 2.49 -1.90 -5.34
N GLY A 93 2.37 -3.11 -5.89
CA GLY A 93 3.48 -3.80 -6.54
C GLY A 93 3.05 -4.53 -7.81
N PRO A 94 3.98 -5.25 -8.47
CA PRO A 94 3.71 -5.94 -9.74
C PRO A 94 2.61 -6.99 -9.64
N ALA A 95 2.43 -7.58 -8.46
CA ALA A 95 1.41 -8.60 -8.18
C ALA A 95 0.04 -8.00 -7.81
N GLY A 96 -0.13 -6.68 -7.81
CA GLY A 96 -1.37 -5.98 -7.49
C GLY A 96 -1.30 -5.09 -6.23
N GLU A 97 -2.46 -4.63 -5.79
CA GLU A 97 -2.61 -3.69 -4.67
C GLU A 97 -3.05 -4.42 -3.40
N ARG A 98 -2.14 -4.55 -2.43
CA ARG A 98 -2.39 -5.31 -1.20
C ARG A 98 -2.70 -4.40 -0.03
N VAL A 99 -3.81 -4.62 0.67
CA VAL A 99 -4.17 -3.86 1.87
C VAL A 99 -3.32 -4.34 3.04
N LEU A 100 -2.39 -3.50 3.51
CA LEU A 100 -1.53 -3.81 4.67
C LEU A 100 -2.23 -3.51 6.00
N ASP A 101 -3.00 -2.43 6.05
CA ASP A 101 -3.82 -2.03 7.19
C ASP A 101 -5.11 -1.36 6.70
N GLY A 102 -6.17 -1.48 7.49
CA GLY A 102 -7.40 -0.73 7.27
C GLY A 102 -8.53 -1.49 6.59
N HIS A 103 -8.54 -2.83 6.59
CA HIS A 103 -9.66 -3.62 6.06
C HIS A 103 -11.02 -3.17 6.62
N HIS A 104 -11.13 -2.97 7.93
CA HIS A 104 -12.34 -2.48 8.58
C HIS A 104 -12.70 -1.04 8.17
N LYS A 105 -11.69 -0.21 7.87
CA LYS A 105 -11.88 1.17 7.42
C LYS A 105 -12.45 1.17 6.01
N ILE A 106 -11.89 0.37 5.11
CA ILE A 106 -12.36 0.20 3.73
C ILE A 106 -13.80 -0.30 3.71
N VAL A 107 -14.11 -1.38 4.44
CA VAL A 107 -15.49 -1.90 4.53
C VAL A 107 -16.44 -0.85 5.12
N ALA A 108 -16.00 -0.06 6.09
CA ALA A 108 -16.79 1.05 6.62
C ALA A 108 -17.07 2.14 5.56
N TYR A 109 -16.06 2.55 4.79
CA TYR A 109 -16.22 3.50 3.69
C TYR A 109 -17.19 2.98 2.61
N GLN A 110 -17.06 1.72 2.23
CA GLN A 110 -17.96 1.05 1.28
C GLN A 110 -19.40 1.03 1.80
N ALA A 111 -19.60 0.70 3.08
CA ALA A 111 -20.93 0.71 3.71
C ALA A 111 -21.54 2.13 3.77
N GLU A 112 -20.71 3.17 3.83
CA GLU A 112 -21.13 4.57 3.75
C GLU A 112 -21.17 5.12 2.31
N ARG A 113 -20.87 4.30 1.30
CA ARG A 113 -20.79 4.68 -0.13
C ARG A 113 -19.87 5.87 -0.39
N LEU A 114 -18.74 5.90 0.32
CA LEU A 114 -17.70 6.92 0.19
C LEU A 114 -16.39 6.28 -0.25
N ALA A 115 -15.61 7.01 -1.04
CA ALA A 115 -14.27 6.57 -1.43
C ALA A 115 -13.36 6.46 -0.18
N PRO A 116 -12.71 5.30 0.06
CA PRO A 116 -11.78 5.17 1.18
C PRO A 116 -10.58 6.10 1.06
N MET A 117 -10.13 6.65 2.19
CA MET A 117 -8.85 7.38 2.24
C MET A 117 -7.70 6.39 2.38
N VAL A 118 -6.72 6.48 1.47
CA VAL A 118 -5.58 5.54 1.43
C VAL A 118 -4.24 6.27 1.36
N ILE A 119 -3.23 5.69 2.01
CA ILE A 119 -1.82 5.91 1.65
C ILE A 119 -1.36 4.74 0.79
N ARG A 120 -0.83 5.05 -0.40
CA ARG A 120 -0.25 4.06 -1.31
C ARG A 120 1.25 4.04 -1.14
N ILE A 121 1.79 2.87 -0.79
CA ILE A 121 3.21 2.55 -0.78
C ILE A 121 3.51 1.89 -2.12
N VAL A 122 4.21 2.58 -3.01
CA VAL A 122 4.57 2.06 -4.33
C VAL A 122 5.97 1.47 -4.26
N GLU A 123 6.09 0.18 -4.57
CA GLU A 123 7.39 -0.47 -4.70
C GLU A 123 8.09 0.05 -5.97
N LEU A 124 9.24 0.68 -5.78
CA LEU A 124 10.09 1.07 -6.89
C LEU A 124 10.79 -0.20 -7.37
N SER A 125 10.38 -0.71 -8.53
CA SER A 125 11.13 -1.74 -9.24
C SER A 125 12.58 -1.29 -9.29
N ARG A 126 13.50 -2.05 -8.69
CA ARG A 126 14.92 -1.89 -9.00
C ARG A 126 14.98 -2.04 -10.50
N GLY A 127 15.35 -0.98 -11.22
CA GLY A 127 15.51 -1.06 -12.66
C GLY A 127 16.34 -2.31 -12.94
N SER A 128 15.74 -3.32 -13.56
CA SER A 128 16.50 -4.42 -14.10
C SER A 128 17.50 -3.76 -15.01
N GLY A 129 18.78 -3.83 -14.63
CA GLY A 129 19.85 -3.32 -15.45
C GLY A 129 19.75 -3.99 -16.80
N ARG A 130 19.14 -3.32 -17.77
CA ARG A 130 19.27 -3.64 -19.17
C ARG A 130 20.71 -3.32 -19.52
N THR A 131 21.61 -4.28 -19.30
CA THR A 131 22.81 -4.39 -20.12
C THR A 131 22.31 -4.59 -21.54
N ALA A 132 22.27 -3.50 -22.30
CA ALA A 132 22.11 -3.58 -23.74
C ALA A 132 23.32 -4.37 -24.27
N ARG A 133 23.14 -5.68 -24.50
CA ARG A 133 24.03 -6.41 -25.41
C ARG A 133 23.91 -5.70 -26.77
N PRO A 134 24.98 -5.15 -27.35
CA PRO A 134 24.93 -4.79 -28.75
C PRO A 134 24.70 -6.07 -29.53
N ALA A 135 23.54 -6.16 -30.19
CA ALA A 135 23.25 -7.22 -31.13
C ALA A 135 24.26 -7.10 -32.28
N GLY A 136 25.12 -8.12 -32.39
CA GLY A 136 25.85 -8.35 -33.62
C GLY A 136 24.88 -8.56 -34.78
N GLY A 137 25.29 -8.12 -35.96
CA GLY A 137 24.68 -8.52 -37.22
C GLY A 137 24.11 -7.38 -38.03
N ARG A 138 24.94 -6.75 -38.85
CA ARG A 138 24.53 -6.39 -40.21
C ARG A 138 25.53 -6.97 -41.20
N HIS A 139 25.12 -8.10 -41.77
CA HIS A 139 25.55 -8.53 -43.08
C HIS A 139 25.27 -7.40 -44.08
N HIS A 140 26.27 -7.04 -44.88
CA HIS A 140 26.04 -6.50 -46.20
C HIS A 140 26.70 -7.40 -47.25
N PRO A 141 25.97 -7.80 -48.30
CA PRO A 141 26.51 -8.54 -49.42
C PRO A 141 26.96 -7.55 -50.51
N THR A 142 28.08 -7.83 -51.17
CA THR A 142 28.25 -7.45 -52.58
C THR A 142 29.33 -8.26 -53.25
N ALA A 143 29.08 -8.51 -54.53
CA ALA A 143 29.65 -9.53 -55.38
C ALA A 143 31.02 -9.17 -55.97
N THR A 144 31.79 -10.23 -56.24
CA THR A 144 32.48 -10.58 -57.49
C THR A 144 32.93 -9.43 -58.42
N ARG A 145 34.25 -9.27 -58.59
CA ARG A 145 34.98 -9.78 -59.77
C ARG A 145 36.49 -9.80 -59.52
#